data_AF-A0A7S1WR69-F1
#
_entry.id   AF-A0A7S1WR69-F1
#
_cell.length_a   1.000
_cell.length_b   1.000
_cell.length_c   1.000
_cell.angle_alpha   90.00
_cell.angle_beta   90.00
_cell.angle_gamma   90.00
#
_symmetry.space_group_name_H-M   'P 1'
#
loop_
_entity.id
_entity.type
_entity.pdbx_description
1 polymer ?
#
loop_
_entity_poly.entity_id
_entity_poly.type
_entity_poly.pdbx_seq_one_letter_code
_entity_poly.pdbx_strand_id
1 'polypeptide(L)'
;TGWQALRYASEEVRADRELVLGIVRDMWWAVEWAAPGLQGDRGFWREVLRQDKLGWMAFAYAPAQMRADRQLVREAMESDVLAFKYAAEALRNDRDFVLESVRRDWTVLRSVPGALRADREIMREAAAQDLQALDYASGDLRSD
;
A
#
# COMPACT_ATOMS: atom_id res chain seq x y z
N THR A 1 -27.32 0.17 5.56
CA THR A 1 -26.32 0.83 4.68
C THR A 1 -25.64 -0.22 3.81
N GLY A 2 -25.06 0.16 2.65
CA GLY A 2 -24.48 -0.80 1.68
C GLY A 2 -23.44 -1.77 2.28
N TRP A 3 -22.60 -1.31 3.20
CA TRP A 3 -21.62 -2.17 3.88
C TRP A 3 -22.25 -3.22 4.81
N GLN A 4 -23.36 -2.91 5.49
CA GLN A 4 -24.07 -3.87 6.34
C GLN A 4 -24.68 -4.98 5.49
N ALA A 5 -25.11 -4.66 4.26
CA ALA A 5 -25.59 -5.65 3.33
C ALA A 5 -24.46 -6.63 2.99
N LEU A 6 -23.26 -6.17 2.63
CA LEU A 6 -22.11 -7.06 2.36
C LEU A 6 -21.75 -7.96 3.55
N ARG A 7 -21.67 -7.41 4.77
CA ARG A 7 -21.25 -8.18 5.96
C ARG A 7 -22.15 -9.38 6.26
N TYR A 8 -23.45 -9.26 6.03
CA TYR A 8 -24.44 -10.31 6.32
C TYR A 8 -24.98 -11.01 5.08
N ALA A 9 -24.49 -10.66 3.89
CA ALA A 9 -24.93 -11.27 2.64
C ALA A 9 -24.38 -12.70 2.46
N SER A 10 -25.05 -13.47 1.59
CA SER A 10 -24.55 -14.78 1.16
C SER A 10 -23.19 -14.63 0.49
N GLU A 11 -22.42 -15.71 0.44
CA GLU A 11 -21.12 -15.70 -0.25
C GLU A 11 -21.26 -15.35 -1.74
N GLU A 12 -22.33 -15.79 -2.40
CA GLU A 12 -22.61 -15.46 -3.81
C GLU A 12 -22.69 -13.95 -4.03
N VAL A 13 -23.39 -13.23 -3.14
CA VAL A 13 -23.49 -11.77 -3.19
C VAL A 13 -22.14 -11.12 -2.86
N ARG A 14 -21.39 -11.67 -1.90
CA ARG A 14 -20.03 -11.20 -1.56
C ARG A 14 -19.00 -11.52 -2.65
N ALA A 15 -19.32 -12.41 -3.59
CA ALA A 15 -18.50 -12.80 -4.74
C ALA A 15 -18.89 -12.04 -6.02
N ASP A 16 -20.00 -11.31 -6.01
CA ASP A 16 -20.37 -10.44 -7.12
C ASP A 16 -19.41 -9.25 -7.21
N ARG A 17 -18.50 -9.31 -8.20
CA ARG A 17 -17.44 -8.32 -8.41
C ARG A 17 -18.01 -6.92 -8.60
N GLU A 18 -19.02 -6.75 -9.44
CA GLU A 18 -19.57 -5.43 -9.77
C GLU A 18 -20.26 -4.80 -8.56
N LEU A 19 -21.05 -5.60 -7.83
CA LEU A 19 -21.72 -5.16 -6.61
C LEU A 19 -20.71 -4.78 -5.53
N VAL A 20 -19.71 -5.63 -5.29
CA VAL A 20 -18.65 -5.36 -4.29
C VAL A 20 -17.90 -4.10 -4.65
N LEU A 21 -17.48 -3.94 -5.91
CA LEU A 21 -16.80 -2.74 -6.39
C LEU A 21 -17.66 -1.49 -6.25
N GLY A 22 -18.97 -1.58 -6.51
CA GLY A 22 -19.90 -0.48 -6.29
C GLY A 22 -19.96 -0.02 -4.84
N ILE A 23 -19.92 -0.95 -3.88
CA ILE A 23 -19.96 -0.63 -2.44
C ILE A 23 -18.59 -0.12 -1.95
N VAL A 24 -17.50 -0.74 -2.39
CA VAL A 24 -16.13 -0.34 -2.03
C VAL A 24 -15.82 1.09 -2.48
N ARG A 25 -16.37 1.52 -3.62
CA ARG A 25 -16.22 2.91 -4.09
C ARG A 25 -16.70 3.94 -3.07
N ASP A 26 -17.84 3.71 -2.43
CA ASP A 26 -18.41 4.64 -1.46
C ASP A 26 -17.87 4.37 -0.03
N MET A 27 -17.44 3.13 0.23
CA MET A 27 -17.05 2.61 1.55
C MET A 27 -15.85 1.67 1.42
N TRP A 28 -14.65 2.22 1.23
CA TRP A 28 -13.44 1.47 0.91
C TRP A 28 -13.10 0.33 1.88
N TRP A 29 -13.44 0.47 3.17
CA TRP A 29 -13.21 -0.57 4.19
C TRP A 29 -14.15 -1.77 4.03
N ALA A 30 -15.24 -1.66 3.27
CA ALA A 30 -16.17 -2.76 3.02
C ALA A 30 -15.53 -3.91 2.23
N VAL A 31 -14.37 -3.67 1.61
CA VAL A 31 -13.59 -4.70 0.89
C VAL A 31 -13.25 -5.89 1.77
N GLU A 32 -13.12 -5.71 3.08
CA GLU A 32 -12.87 -6.76 4.08
C GLU A 32 -13.92 -7.89 4.01
N TRP A 33 -15.14 -7.58 3.58
CA TRP A 33 -16.25 -8.54 3.52
C TRP A 33 -16.41 -9.23 2.16
N ALA A 34 -15.62 -8.86 1.15
CA ALA A 34 -15.60 -9.54 -0.14
C ALA A 34 -15.30 -11.04 0.03
N ALA A 35 -15.89 -11.88 -0.82
CA ALA A 35 -15.70 -13.32 -0.74
C ALA A 35 -14.21 -13.68 -0.92
N PRO A 36 -13.72 -14.80 -0.34
CA PRO A 36 -12.33 -15.22 -0.44
C PRO A 36 -11.81 -15.27 -1.89
N GLY A 37 -12.66 -15.64 -2.85
CA GLY A 37 -12.33 -15.63 -4.27
C GLY A 37 -11.96 -14.25 -4.81
N LEU A 38 -12.72 -13.20 -4.46
CA LEU A 38 -12.39 -11.82 -4.85
C LEU A 38 -11.19 -11.27 -4.08
N GLN A 39 -11.10 -11.56 -2.77
CA GLN A 39 -9.94 -11.21 -1.95
C GLN A 39 -8.63 -11.80 -2.50
N GLY A 40 -8.70 -12.98 -3.12
CA GLY A 40 -7.59 -13.64 -3.81
C GLY A 40 -7.35 -13.19 -5.26
N ASP A 41 -8.22 -12.35 -5.83
CA ASP A 41 -8.13 -11.91 -7.22
C ASP A 41 -7.30 -10.62 -7.33
N ARG A 42 -6.12 -10.73 -7.95
CA ARG A 42 -5.25 -9.60 -8.22
C ARG A 42 -5.90 -8.52 -9.11
N GLY A 43 -6.69 -8.93 -10.10
CA GLY A 43 -7.44 -8.02 -10.97
C GLY A 43 -8.50 -7.24 -10.22
N PHE A 44 -9.18 -7.88 -9.26
CA PHE A 44 -10.12 -7.20 -8.36
C PHE A 44 -9.43 -6.11 -7.55
N TRP A 45 -8.28 -6.41 -6.93
CA TRP A 45 -7.51 -5.41 -6.19
C TRP A 45 -7.02 -4.25 -7.06
N ARG A 46 -6.60 -4.53 -8.30
CA ARG A 46 -6.26 -3.47 -9.26
C ARG A 46 -7.44 -2.55 -9.53
N GLU A 47 -8.64 -3.08 -9.65
CA GLU A 47 -9.84 -2.26 -9.82
C GLU A 47 -10.15 -1.44 -8.57
N VAL A 48 -10.09 -2.05 -7.38
CA VAL A 48 -10.23 -1.34 -6.09
C VAL A 48 -9.26 -0.16 -5.98
N LEU A 49 -7.99 -0.36 -6.34
CA LEU A 49 -6.96 0.68 -6.28
C LEU A 49 -7.19 1.83 -7.29
N ARG A 50 -7.94 1.60 -8.36
CA ARG A 50 -8.18 2.58 -9.43
C ARG A 50 -9.49 3.35 -9.31
N GLN A 51 -10.37 3.01 -8.36
CA GLN A 51 -11.71 3.59 -8.28
C GLN A 51 -11.75 5.06 -7.85
N ASP A 52 -10.98 5.46 -6.83
CA ASP A 52 -10.92 6.84 -6.33
C ASP A 52 -9.66 7.09 -5.46
N LYS A 53 -9.45 8.34 -5.02
CA LYS A 53 -8.33 8.82 -4.20
C LYS A 53 -8.06 8.04 -2.91
N LEU A 54 -9.04 7.29 -2.39
CA LEU A 54 -8.90 6.51 -1.16
C LEU A 54 -8.75 4.99 -1.41
N GLY A 55 -8.67 4.54 -2.66
CA GLY A 55 -8.49 3.11 -2.99
C GLY A 55 -7.28 2.48 -2.32
N TRP A 56 -6.20 3.26 -2.13
CA TRP A 56 -5.01 2.83 -1.41
C TRP A 56 -5.26 2.51 0.08
N MET A 57 -6.27 3.10 0.72
CA MET A 57 -6.63 2.77 2.11
C MET A 57 -7.28 1.38 2.20
N ALA A 58 -8.05 0.97 1.19
CA ALA A 58 -8.62 -0.38 1.10
C ALA A 58 -7.53 -1.46 1.10
N PHE A 59 -6.36 -1.14 0.56
CA PHE A 59 -5.23 -2.06 0.49
C PHE A 59 -4.70 -2.51 1.86
N ALA A 60 -5.03 -1.78 2.94
CA ALA A 60 -4.77 -2.20 4.31
C ALA A 60 -5.43 -3.55 4.66
N TYR A 61 -6.58 -3.84 4.05
CA TYR A 61 -7.36 -5.06 4.24
C TYR A 61 -7.01 -6.17 3.26
N ALA A 62 -6.10 -5.91 2.31
CA ALA A 62 -5.71 -6.91 1.33
C ALA A 62 -4.97 -8.08 2.00
N PRO A 63 -5.18 -9.32 1.54
CA PRO A 63 -4.52 -10.47 2.12
C PRO A 63 -3.01 -10.36 1.89
N ALA A 64 -2.22 -11.03 2.73
CA ALA A 64 -0.76 -10.89 2.75
C ALA A 64 -0.12 -11.09 1.37
N GLN A 65 -0.65 -12.04 0.57
CA GLN A 65 -0.22 -12.29 -0.80
C GLN A 65 -0.37 -11.07 -1.73
N MET A 66 -1.44 -10.29 -1.57
CA MET A 66 -1.67 -9.08 -2.37
C MET A 66 -0.76 -7.95 -1.89
N ARG A 67 -0.57 -7.82 -0.57
CA ARG A 67 0.37 -6.84 0.01
C ARG A 67 1.84 -7.18 -0.29
N ALA A 68 2.13 -8.43 -0.65
CA ALA A 68 3.45 -8.87 -1.13
C ALA A 68 3.62 -8.72 -2.65
N ASP A 69 2.56 -8.34 -3.37
CA ASP A 69 2.64 -8.08 -4.80
C ASP A 69 3.22 -6.69 -5.05
N ARG A 70 4.48 -6.66 -5.49
CA ARG A 70 5.22 -5.42 -5.76
C ARG A 70 4.45 -4.46 -6.67
N GLN A 71 3.74 -4.98 -7.68
CA GLN A 71 3.03 -4.14 -8.63
C GLN A 71 1.74 -3.57 -8.03
N LEU A 72 0.98 -4.35 -7.24
CA LEU A 72 -0.18 -3.80 -6.53
C LEU A 72 0.23 -2.75 -5.48
N VAL A 73 1.34 -2.95 -4.78
CA VAL A 73 1.87 -1.93 -3.86
C VAL A 73 2.22 -0.65 -4.63
N ARG A 74 2.86 -0.74 -5.79
CA ARG A 74 3.15 0.43 -6.64
C ARG A 74 1.88 1.13 -7.10
N GLU A 75 0.88 0.38 -7.56
CA GLU A 75 -0.42 0.92 -7.98
C GLU A 75 -1.11 1.63 -6.80
N ALA A 76 -1.01 1.10 -5.57
CA ALA A 76 -1.53 1.79 -4.39
C ALA A 76 -0.77 3.08 -4.08
N MET A 77 0.55 3.08 -4.24
CA MET A 77 1.42 4.24 -4.04
C MET A 77 1.23 5.34 -5.09
N GLU A 78 0.69 5.02 -6.27
CA GLU A 78 0.33 6.03 -7.28
C GLU A 78 -0.77 6.98 -6.78
N SER A 79 -1.63 6.49 -5.88
CA SER A 79 -2.64 7.33 -5.23
C SER A 79 -2.08 8.09 -4.03
N ASP A 80 -1.33 7.40 -3.17
CA ASP A 80 -0.68 8.00 -2.00
C ASP A 80 0.52 7.14 -1.56
N VAL A 81 1.70 7.75 -1.45
CA VAL A 81 2.95 7.08 -1.04
C VAL A 81 2.83 6.41 0.34
N LEU A 82 1.94 6.88 1.21
CA LEU A 82 1.65 6.25 2.51
C LEU A 82 1.12 4.82 2.38
N ALA A 83 0.62 4.42 1.21
CA ALA A 83 0.24 3.05 0.91
C ALA A 83 1.39 2.04 1.09
N PHE A 84 2.66 2.48 0.95
CA PHE A 84 3.83 1.65 1.19
C PHE A 84 3.82 0.98 2.56
N LYS A 85 3.25 1.63 3.59
CA LYS A 85 3.16 1.06 4.95
C LYS A 85 2.35 -0.23 5.01
N TYR A 86 1.46 -0.46 4.05
CA TYR A 86 0.65 -1.68 3.96
C TYR A 86 1.36 -2.81 3.24
N ALA A 87 2.45 -2.54 2.51
CA ALA A 87 3.25 -3.56 1.86
C ALA A 87 3.70 -4.63 2.86
N ALA A 88 3.78 -5.87 2.38
CA ALA A 88 4.29 -6.98 3.16
C ALA A 88 5.69 -6.66 3.68
N GLU A 89 6.02 -7.18 4.85
CA GLU A 89 7.30 -6.91 5.51
C GLU A 89 8.50 -7.25 4.61
N ALA A 90 8.42 -8.33 3.83
CA ALA A 90 9.46 -8.69 2.87
C ALA A 90 9.73 -7.57 1.84
N LEU A 91 8.68 -6.91 1.32
CA LEU A 91 8.84 -5.77 0.41
C LEU A 91 9.32 -4.52 1.13
N ARG A 92 8.88 -4.27 2.37
CA ARG A 92 9.37 -3.11 3.14
C ARG A 92 10.84 -3.21 3.53
N ASN A 93 11.39 -4.43 3.56
CA ASN A 93 12.82 -4.71 3.78
C ASN A 93 13.58 -4.99 2.48
N ASP A 94 12.92 -4.96 1.32
CA ASP A 94 13.56 -5.11 0.03
C ASP A 94 14.24 -3.80 -0.34
N ARG A 95 15.57 -3.79 -0.25
CA ARG A 95 16.42 -2.62 -0.50
C ARG A 95 16.11 -1.99 -1.86
N ASP A 96 16.02 -2.78 -2.92
CA ASP A 96 15.84 -2.27 -4.28
C ASP A 96 14.44 -1.67 -4.46
N PHE A 97 13.43 -2.30 -3.87
CA PHE A 97 12.07 -1.77 -3.89
C PHE A 97 11.95 -0.48 -3.06
N VAL A 98 12.60 -0.40 -1.90
CA VAL A 98 12.67 0.82 -1.09
C VAL A 98 13.38 1.94 -1.85
N LEU A 99 14.53 1.65 -2.45
CA LEU A 99 15.29 2.63 -3.23
C LEU A 99 14.47 3.18 -4.39
N GLU A 100 13.78 2.31 -5.13
CA GLU A 100 12.86 2.72 -6.18
C GLU A 100 11.70 3.58 -5.65
N SER A 101 11.14 3.21 -4.50
CA SER A 101 10.06 3.94 -3.85
C SER A 101 10.51 5.34 -3.41
N VAL A 102 11.71 5.42 -2.82
CA VAL A 102 12.34 6.68 -2.38
C VAL A 102 12.62 7.58 -3.57
N ARG A 103 13.14 7.06 -4.68
CA ARG A 103 13.37 7.83 -5.93
C ARG A 103 12.10 8.51 -6.46
N ARG A 104 10.91 7.97 -6.14
CA ARG A 104 9.63 8.59 -6.50
C ARG A 104 9.20 9.65 -5.49
N ASP A 105 9.27 9.32 -4.21
CA ASP A 105 8.90 10.21 -3.11
C ASP A 105 9.66 9.81 -1.83
N TRP A 106 10.54 10.69 -1.38
CA TRP A 106 11.37 10.48 -0.20
C TRP A 106 10.55 10.25 1.09
N THR A 107 9.31 10.75 1.17
CA THR A 107 8.48 10.65 2.38
C THR A 107 8.10 9.21 2.71
N VAL A 108 8.29 8.28 1.76
CA VAL A 108 8.18 6.83 2.01
C VAL A 108 9.08 6.36 3.16
N LEU A 109 10.20 7.06 3.42
CA LEU A 109 11.11 6.79 4.53
C LEU A 109 10.39 6.71 5.90
N ARG A 110 9.27 7.41 6.07
CA ARG A 110 8.41 7.32 7.26
C ARG A 110 7.97 5.89 7.58
N SER A 111 7.80 5.08 6.53
CA SER A 111 7.29 3.70 6.59
C SER A 111 8.38 2.63 6.35
N VAL A 112 9.59 3.05 6.01
CA VAL A 112 10.76 2.18 5.79
C VAL A 112 11.37 1.77 7.15
N PRO A 113 11.76 0.50 7.35
CA PRO A 113 12.43 0.03 8.55
C PRO A 113 13.76 0.77 8.82
N GLY A 114 14.11 0.97 10.08
CA GLY A 114 15.30 1.74 10.47
C GLY A 114 16.62 1.24 9.87
N ALA A 115 16.74 -0.08 9.64
CA ALA A 115 17.93 -0.68 9.02
C ALA A 115 18.23 -0.11 7.62
N LEU A 116 17.20 0.13 6.80
CA LEU A 116 17.37 0.70 5.46
C LEU A 116 17.54 2.22 5.47
N ARG A 117 17.25 2.89 6.59
CA ARG A 117 17.57 4.32 6.78
C ARG A 117 19.04 4.58 7.12
N ALA A 118 19.82 3.51 7.32
CA ALA A 118 21.28 3.56 7.39
C ALA A 118 21.95 3.31 6.02
N ASP A 119 21.17 3.05 4.97
CA ASP A 119 21.71 2.87 3.63
C ASP A 119 22.05 4.24 3.01
N ARG A 120 23.32 4.41 2.68
CA ARG A 120 23.86 5.67 2.14
C ARG A 120 23.24 6.07 0.80
N GLU A 121 22.94 5.11 -0.07
CA GLU A 121 22.35 5.41 -1.38
C GLU A 121 20.90 5.87 -1.20
N ILE A 122 20.12 5.12 -0.42
CA ILE A 122 18.74 5.47 -0.10
C ILE A 122 18.66 6.88 0.52
N MET A 123 19.50 7.18 1.51
CA MET A 123 19.48 8.49 2.18
C MET A 123 19.96 9.62 1.28
N ARG A 124 20.92 9.38 0.38
CA ARG A 124 21.35 10.38 -0.62
C ARG A 124 20.24 10.71 -1.60
N GLU A 125 19.54 9.70 -2.12
CA GLU A 125 18.41 9.87 -3.05
C GLU A 125 17.26 10.62 -2.38
N ALA A 126 17.01 10.35 -1.10
CA ALA A 126 16.01 11.06 -0.33
C ALA A 126 16.40 12.53 -0.05
N ALA A 127 17.65 12.77 0.38
CA ALA A 127 18.17 14.10 0.67
C ALA A 127 18.28 14.98 -0.58
N ALA A 128 18.47 14.38 -1.76
CA ALA A 128 18.46 15.08 -3.04
C ALA A 128 17.07 15.65 -3.39
N GLN A 129 15.99 15.09 -2.82
CA GLN A 129 14.63 15.62 -2.98
C GLN A 129 14.28 16.65 -1.92
N ASP A 130 14.59 16.37 -0.65
CA ASP A 130 14.35 17.28 0.46
C ASP A 130 15.31 16.98 1.62
N LEU A 131 15.97 18.00 2.17
CA LEU A 131 16.88 17.85 3.31
C LEU A 131 16.16 17.38 4.58
N GLN A 132 14.84 17.57 4.69
CA GLN A 132 14.03 16.99 5.78
C GLN A 132 14.14 15.46 5.82
N ALA A 133 14.49 14.81 4.71
CA ALA A 133 14.76 13.37 4.70
C ALA A 133 15.87 12.98 5.70
N LEU A 134 16.85 13.85 5.97
CA LEU A 134 17.96 13.57 6.89
C LEU A 134 17.50 13.37 8.34
N ASP A 135 16.33 13.90 8.73
CA ASP A 135 15.71 13.63 10.04
C ASP A 135 15.39 12.14 10.24
N TYR A 136 15.31 11.38 9.15
CA TYR A 136 15.04 9.94 9.15
C TYR A 136 16.31 9.09 9.09
N ALA A 137 17.47 9.67 8.76
CA ALA A 137 18.74 8.95 8.69
C ALA A 137 19.09 8.30 10.05
N SER A 138 19.86 7.22 10.04
CA SER A 138 20.45 6.69 11.27
C SER A 138 21.40 7.71 11.92
N GLY A 139 21.63 7.61 13.23
CA GLY A 139 22.50 8.55 13.96
C GLY A 139 23.90 8.69 13.34
N ASP A 140 24.47 7.56 12.91
CA ASP A 140 25.77 7.49 12.24
C ASP A 140 25.82 8.29 10.93
N LEU A 141 24.72 8.37 10.18
CA LEU A 141 24.64 9.10 8.91
C LEU A 141 24.29 10.58 9.07
N ARG A 142 23.69 11.01 10.19
CA ARG A 142 23.41 12.44 10.43
C ARG A 142 24.67 13.23 10.80
N SER A 143 25.74 12.51 11.17
CA SER A 143 26.97 13.06 11.72
C SER A 143 28.14 13.02 10.73
N ASP A 144 27.91 12.51 9.51
CA ASP A 144 28.87 12.41 8.38
C ASP A 144 28.59 13.54 7.37
#